data_AF-A0A8T5PTR8-F1
#
_entry.id   AF-A0A8T5PTR8-F1
#
_cell.length_a   1.000
_cell.length_b   1.000
_cell.length_c   1.000
_cell.angle_alpha   90.00
_cell.angle_beta   90.00
_cell.angle_gamma   90.00
#
_symmetry.space_group_name_H-M   'P 1'
#
loop_
_entity.id
_entity.type
_entity.pdbx_description
1 polymer ?
#
loop_
_entity_poly.entity_id
_entity_poly.type
_entity_poly.pdbx_seq_one_letter_code
_entity_poly.pdbx_strand_id
1 'polypeptide(L)'
;MLFDLFGSKRLTEMDKSVSESFARVKQDTDSLNQWVSYLHQQNKQLADENAALRRLVEEQKLALNELKVTVQHLPKTSYEIKQLIDQYYNFEPILQRIKHIEQKIELLELKRAPVAVRPLEYQQPSVSSEKSSALKEKMMRRIARNSKDYIKNLVLGLVHKYGKIGALQLREMVVEEQGLCSKSTFYRILEEMEKEESLQVASDGKHTVYVAAAQH
;
A
#
# COMPACT_ATOMS: atom_id res chain seq x y z
N MET A 1 43.13 -90.45 -27.26
CA MET A 1 42.62 -89.50 -26.24
C MET A 1 43.05 -88.07 -26.56
N LEU A 2 42.64 -87.52 -27.71
CA LEU A 2 42.99 -86.14 -28.13
C LEU A 2 41.77 -85.35 -28.64
N PHE A 3 40.59 -85.98 -28.70
CA PHE A 3 39.35 -85.35 -29.17
C PHE A 3 38.52 -84.68 -28.05
N ASP A 4 38.74 -85.02 -26.77
CA ASP A 4 38.01 -84.39 -25.64
C ASP A 4 38.55 -83.00 -25.24
N LEU A 5 39.78 -82.65 -25.65
CA LEU A 5 40.42 -81.41 -25.23
C LEU A 5 39.96 -80.16 -26.02
N PHE A 6 39.49 -80.35 -27.25
CA PHE A 6 39.02 -79.25 -28.11
C PHE A 6 37.52 -78.94 -27.89
N GLY A 7 36.71 -79.92 -27.53
CA GLY A 7 35.28 -79.73 -27.25
C GLY A 7 35.01 -78.98 -25.95
N SER A 8 35.78 -79.26 -24.89
CA SER A 8 35.60 -78.63 -23.57
C SER A 8 35.89 -77.13 -23.59
N LYS A 9 36.97 -76.69 -24.26
CA LYS A 9 37.30 -75.26 -24.38
C LYS A 9 36.20 -74.46 -25.09
N ARG A 10 35.74 -74.95 -26.25
CA ARG A 10 34.66 -74.31 -27.00
C ARG A 10 33.35 -74.25 -26.20
N LEU A 11 33.06 -75.30 -25.42
CA LEU A 11 31.90 -75.32 -24.54
C LEU A 11 32.01 -74.25 -23.44
N THR A 12 33.18 -74.10 -22.81
CA THR A 12 33.42 -73.06 -21.79
C THR A 12 33.35 -71.64 -22.36
N GLU A 13 33.85 -71.42 -23.58
CA GLU A 13 33.76 -70.12 -24.26
C GLU A 13 32.31 -69.77 -24.61
N MET A 14 31.53 -70.76 -25.06
CA MET A 14 30.11 -70.59 -25.34
C MET A 14 29.32 -70.28 -24.06
N ASP A 15 29.57 -71.02 -22.98
CA ASP A 15 28.91 -70.79 -21.68
C ASP A 15 29.23 -69.39 -21.13
N LYS A 16 30.50 -68.96 -21.23
CA LYS A 16 30.92 -67.61 -20.87
C LYS A 16 30.20 -66.55 -21.70
N SER A 17 30.15 -66.71 -23.03
CA SER A 17 29.46 -65.76 -23.93
C SER A 17 27.96 -65.66 -23.64
N VAL A 18 27.31 -66.79 -23.35
CA VAL A 18 25.89 -66.84 -22.96
C VAL A 18 25.67 -66.15 -21.61
N SER A 19 26.52 -66.45 -20.62
CA SER A 19 26.48 -65.81 -19.29
C SER A 19 26.64 -64.28 -19.39
N GLU A 20 27.61 -63.81 -20.17
CA GLU A 20 27.82 -62.38 -20.42
C GLU A 20 26.61 -61.72 -21.11
N SER A 21 25.98 -62.42 -22.06
CA SER A 21 24.78 -61.94 -22.75
C SER A 21 23.60 -61.81 -21.78
N PHE A 22 23.37 -62.80 -20.91
CA PHE A 22 22.34 -62.72 -19.88
C PHE A 22 22.62 -61.63 -18.84
N ALA A 23 23.89 -61.44 -18.47
CA ALA A 23 24.29 -60.36 -17.56
C ALA A 23 23.96 -58.98 -18.16
N ARG A 24 24.22 -58.77 -19.46
CA ARG A 24 23.84 -57.55 -20.17
C ARG A 24 22.32 -57.36 -20.22
N VAL A 25 21.57 -58.39 -20.60
CA VAL A 25 20.10 -58.33 -20.65
C VAL A 25 19.52 -57.99 -19.26
N LYS A 26 20.08 -58.56 -18.20
CA LYS A 26 19.69 -58.22 -16.83
C LYS A 26 19.99 -56.75 -16.51
N GLN A 27 21.19 -56.27 -16.83
CA GLN A 27 21.56 -54.87 -16.63
C GLN A 27 20.66 -53.90 -17.41
N ASP A 28 20.31 -54.24 -18.65
CA ASP A 28 19.41 -53.44 -19.48
C ASP A 28 17.98 -53.45 -18.90
N THR A 29 17.53 -54.60 -18.39
CA THR A 29 16.23 -54.73 -17.70
C THR A 29 16.19 -53.88 -16.44
N ASP A 30 17.25 -53.89 -15.64
CA ASP A 30 17.36 -53.07 -14.42
C ASP A 30 17.38 -51.58 -14.78
N SER A 31 18.11 -51.21 -15.83
CA SER A 31 18.15 -49.82 -16.34
C SER A 31 16.78 -49.36 -16.83
N LEU A 32 16.05 -50.20 -17.58
CA LEU A 32 14.69 -49.92 -18.03
C LEU A 32 13.74 -49.73 -16.84
N ASN A 33 13.83 -50.58 -15.81
CA ASN A 33 13.00 -50.45 -14.62
C ASN A 33 13.28 -49.14 -13.85
N GLN A 34 14.54 -48.71 -13.79
CA GLN A 34 14.92 -47.42 -13.21
C GLN A 34 14.31 -46.26 -14.02
N TRP A 35 14.41 -46.30 -15.35
CA TRP A 35 13.81 -45.29 -16.23
C TRP A 35 12.28 -45.24 -16.11
N VAL A 36 11.61 -46.39 -16.06
CA VAL A 36 10.16 -46.46 -15.85
C VAL A 36 9.77 -45.82 -14.52
N SER A 37 10.50 -46.13 -13.46
CA SER A 37 10.26 -45.56 -12.13
C SER A 37 10.47 -44.04 -12.11
N TYR A 38 11.56 -43.57 -12.73
CA TYR A 38 11.86 -42.15 -12.87
C TYR A 38 10.78 -41.40 -13.66
N LEU A 39 10.38 -41.92 -14.83
CA LEU A 39 9.36 -41.31 -15.68
C LEU A 39 7.99 -41.30 -14.99
N HIS A 40 7.66 -42.35 -14.23
CA HIS A 40 6.44 -42.37 -13.43
C HIS A 40 6.45 -41.28 -12.35
N GLN A 41 7.57 -41.12 -11.64
CA GLN A 41 7.72 -40.07 -10.63
C GLN A 41 7.63 -38.66 -11.24
N GLN A 42 8.30 -38.43 -12.38
CA GLN A 42 8.24 -37.16 -13.11
C GLN A 42 6.81 -36.84 -13.57
N ASN A 43 6.11 -37.81 -14.16
CA ASN A 43 4.71 -37.62 -14.57
C ASN A 43 3.80 -37.29 -13.39
N LYS A 44 4.05 -37.90 -12.22
CA LYS A 44 3.30 -37.60 -11.00
C LYS A 44 3.55 -36.16 -10.55
N GLN A 45 4.81 -35.73 -10.52
CA GLN A 45 5.17 -34.34 -10.15
C GLN A 45 4.52 -33.32 -11.09
N LEU A 46 4.59 -33.54 -12.41
CA LEU A 46 3.94 -32.67 -13.38
C LEU A 46 2.41 -32.65 -13.24
N ALA A 47 1.79 -33.78 -12.88
CA ALA A 47 0.36 -33.82 -12.61
C ALA A 47 -0.02 -32.99 -11.38
N ASP A 48 0.78 -33.08 -10.31
CA ASP A 48 0.58 -32.31 -9.08
C ASP A 48 0.77 -30.80 -9.32
N GLU A 49 1.81 -30.40 -10.08
CA GLU A 49 2.04 -29.02 -10.49
C GLU A 49 0.90 -28.46 -11.34
N ASN A 50 0.42 -29.23 -12.33
CA ASN A 50 -0.73 -28.83 -13.14
C ASN A 50 -2.00 -28.68 -12.30
N ALA A 51 -2.21 -29.55 -11.31
CA ALA A 51 -3.35 -29.43 -10.40
C ALA A 51 -3.24 -28.15 -9.55
N ALA A 52 -2.05 -27.81 -9.05
CA ALA A 52 -1.81 -26.57 -8.32
C ALA A 52 -2.06 -25.32 -9.18
N LEU A 53 -1.55 -25.31 -10.42
CA LEU A 53 -1.77 -24.21 -11.36
C LEU A 53 -3.26 -24.02 -11.67
N ARG A 54 -4.02 -25.11 -11.86
CA ARG A 54 -5.47 -25.02 -12.08
C ARG A 54 -6.21 -24.41 -10.90
N ARG A 55 -5.82 -24.74 -9.66
CA ARG A 55 -6.41 -24.13 -8.46
C ARG A 55 -6.13 -22.63 -8.42
N LEU A 56 -4.89 -22.22 -8.67
CA LEU A 56 -4.50 -20.81 -8.69
C LEU A 56 -5.29 -20.02 -9.75
N VAL A 57 -5.51 -20.59 -10.94
CA VAL A 57 -6.30 -19.97 -12.00
C VAL A 57 -7.76 -19.76 -11.57
N GLU A 58 -8.38 -20.75 -10.93
CA GLU A 58 -9.76 -20.60 -10.42
C GLU A 58 -9.85 -19.56 -9.29
N GLU A 59 -8.86 -19.51 -8.39
CA GLU A 59 -8.80 -18.47 -7.35
C GLU A 59 -8.67 -17.06 -7.95
N GLN A 60 -7.79 -16.86 -8.93
CA GLN A 60 -7.65 -15.58 -9.63
C GLN A 60 -8.93 -15.17 -10.35
N LYS A 61 -9.64 -16.14 -10.95
CA LYS A 61 -10.92 -15.89 -11.62
C LYS A 61 -12.00 -15.43 -10.65
N LEU A 62 -12.04 -16.00 -9.44
CA LEU A 62 -12.95 -15.53 -8.38
C LEU A 62 -12.60 -14.10 -7.94
N ALA A 63 -11.32 -13.82 -7.68
CA ALA A 63 -10.87 -12.48 -7.30
C ALA A 63 -11.18 -11.42 -8.37
N LEU A 64 -10.97 -11.76 -9.66
CA LEU A 64 -11.33 -10.88 -10.77
C LEU A 64 -12.84 -10.64 -10.84
N ASN A 65 -13.65 -11.65 -10.54
CA ASN A 65 -15.11 -11.50 -10.52
C ASN A 65 -15.56 -10.58 -9.37
N GLU A 66 -14.98 -10.74 -8.17
CA GLU A 66 -15.23 -9.84 -7.04
C GLU A 66 -14.87 -8.40 -7.38
N LEU A 67 -13.66 -8.18 -7.92
CA LEU A 67 -13.22 -6.85 -8.33
C LEU A 67 -14.15 -6.24 -9.39
N LYS A 68 -14.58 -7.05 -10.37
CA LYS A 68 -15.53 -6.62 -11.40
C LYS A 68 -16.86 -6.17 -10.78
N VAL A 69 -17.37 -6.92 -9.81
CA VAL A 69 -18.58 -6.53 -9.06
C VAL A 69 -18.33 -5.21 -8.32
N THR A 70 -17.23 -5.06 -7.58
CA THR A 70 -16.92 -3.80 -6.87
C THR A 70 -16.86 -2.61 -7.82
N VAL A 71 -16.15 -2.75 -8.95
CA VAL A 71 -15.99 -1.67 -9.94
C VAL A 71 -17.32 -1.31 -10.60
N GLN A 72 -18.25 -2.25 -10.77
CA GLN A 72 -19.58 -1.96 -11.31
C GLN A 72 -20.39 -1.02 -10.42
N HIS A 73 -20.18 -1.06 -9.10
CA HIS A 73 -20.91 -0.25 -8.13
C HIS A 73 -20.21 1.08 -7.80
N LEU A 74 -19.04 1.34 -8.37
CA LEU A 74 -18.38 2.65 -8.20
C LEU A 74 -19.15 3.72 -8.98
N PRO A 75 -19.34 4.92 -8.40
CA PRO A 75 -19.94 6.04 -9.10
C PRO A 75 -19.06 6.41 -10.30
N LYS A 76 -19.64 6.38 -11.50
CA LYS A 76 -18.91 6.57 -12.77
C LYS A 76 -18.97 8.01 -13.26
N THR A 77 -19.97 8.75 -12.82
CA THR A 77 -20.20 10.12 -13.24
C THR A 77 -19.89 11.09 -12.11
N SER A 78 -19.41 12.29 -12.46
CA SER A 78 -19.19 13.38 -11.50
C SER A 78 -20.48 13.74 -10.75
N TYR A 79 -21.63 13.57 -11.40
CA TYR A 79 -22.95 13.74 -10.81
C TYR A 79 -23.24 12.71 -9.71
N GLU A 80 -23.01 11.42 -9.97
CA GLU A 80 -23.17 10.35 -8.96
C GLU A 80 -22.24 10.58 -7.76
N ILE A 81 -20.98 10.96 -8.00
CA ILE A 81 -20.04 11.31 -6.93
C ILE A 81 -20.59 12.46 -6.10
N LYS A 82 -21.09 13.51 -6.76
CA LYS A 82 -21.67 14.67 -6.08
C LYS A 82 -22.90 14.29 -5.25
N GLN A 83 -23.81 13.47 -5.78
CA GLN A 83 -24.96 12.97 -5.03
C GLN A 83 -24.53 12.17 -3.79
N LEU A 84 -23.50 11.34 -3.91
CA LEU A 84 -22.97 10.55 -2.80
C LEU A 84 -22.36 11.46 -1.73
N ILE A 85 -21.57 12.47 -2.13
CA ILE A 85 -21.07 13.50 -1.22
C ILE A 85 -22.22 14.24 -0.54
N ASP A 86 -23.21 14.73 -1.29
CA ASP A 86 -24.34 15.48 -0.75
C ASP A 86 -25.19 14.61 0.21
N GLN A 87 -25.28 13.30 -0.03
CA GLN A 87 -25.97 12.35 0.85
C GLN A 87 -25.22 12.12 2.17
N TYR A 88 -23.89 11.96 2.14
CA TYR A 88 -23.07 11.73 3.34
C TYR A 88 -22.73 13.01 4.10
N TYR A 89 -22.72 14.15 3.43
CA TYR A 89 -22.44 15.47 3.99
C TYR A 89 -23.70 16.35 4.06
N ASN A 90 -24.85 15.75 4.34
CA ASN A 90 -26.08 16.51 4.55
C ASN A 90 -26.01 17.26 5.90
N PHE A 91 -25.52 18.50 5.84
CA PHE A 91 -25.44 19.40 6.99
C PHE A 91 -26.76 20.11 7.29
N GLU A 92 -27.80 19.93 6.47
CA GLU A 92 -29.08 20.63 6.61
C GLU A 92 -29.71 20.47 8.02
N PRO A 93 -29.72 19.28 8.66
CA PRO A 93 -30.27 19.15 10.01
C PRO A 93 -29.47 19.93 11.06
N ILE A 94 -28.15 20.01 10.90
CA ILE A 94 -27.26 20.75 11.80
C ILE A 94 -27.48 22.25 11.59
N LEU A 95 -27.55 22.70 10.34
CA LEU A 95 -27.81 24.10 9.98
C LEU A 95 -29.18 24.57 10.48
N GLN A 96 -30.22 23.73 10.36
CA GLN A 96 -31.54 24.02 10.91
C GLN A 96 -31.51 24.14 12.44
N ARG A 97 -30.74 23.28 13.11
CA ARG A 97 -30.57 23.34 14.56
C ARG A 97 -29.81 24.60 15.00
N ILE A 98 -28.79 25.02 14.25
CA ILE A 98 -28.09 26.30 14.48
C ILE A 98 -29.07 27.45 14.35
N LYS A 99 -29.84 27.53 13.26
CA LYS A 99 -30.87 28.58 13.08
C LYS A 99 -31.86 28.64 14.24
N HIS A 100 -32.33 27.49 14.71
CA HIS A 100 -33.26 27.43 15.84
C HIS A 100 -32.61 27.95 17.14
N ILE A 101 -31.32 27.66 17.36
CA ILE A 101 -30.56 28.17 18.52
C ILE A 101 -30.39 29.68 18.41
N GLU A 102 -30.03 30.20 17.24
CA GLU A 102 -29.88 31.63 16.98
C GLU A 102 -31.19 32.39 17.27
N GLN A 103 -32.33 31.88 16.77
CA GLN A 103 -33.65 32.46 17.06
C GLN A 103 -33.98 32.47 18.55
N LYS A 104 -33.61 31.41 19.29
CA LYS A 104 -33.78 31.38 20.74
C LYS A 104 -32.90 32.39 21.46
N ILE A 105 -31.66 32.57 21.01
CA ILE A 105 -30.75 33.58 21.57
C ILE A 105 -31.35 34.97 21.36
N GLU A 106 -31.81 35.28 20.15
CA GLU A 106 -32.42 36.57 19.82
C GLU A 106 -33.65 36.85 20.70
N LEU A 107 -34.53 35.85 20.89
CA LEU A 107 -35.68 35.97 21.82
C LEU A 107 -35.26 36.19 23.27
N LEU A 108 -34.16 35.56 23.71
CA LEU A 108 -33.64 35.73 25.07
C LEU A 108 -32.99 37.10 25.25
N GLU A 109 -32.29 37.62 24.25
CA GLU A 109 -31.71 38.97 24.24
C GLU A 109 -32.79 40.05 24.22
N LEU A 110 -33.87 39.86 23.46
CA LEU A 110 -35.01 40.77 23.45
C LEU A 110 -35.71 40.83 24.82
N LYS A 111 -35.77 39.70 25.52
CA LYS A 111 -36.26 39.63 26.92
C LYS A 111 -35.28 40.22 27.93
N ARG A 112 -34.03 40.51 27.55
CA ARG A 112 -32.95 40.92 28.45
C ARG A 112 -32.73 42.43 28.58
N ALA A 113 -33.51 43.27 27.92
CA ALA A 113 -33.42 44.73 28.08
C ALA A 113 -34.69 45.34 28.70
N PRO A 114 -34.59 46.30 29.66
CA PRO A 114 -33.60 46.47 30.72
C PRO A 114 -34.24 46.40 32.12
N VAL A 115 -33.60 45.72 33.08
CA VAL A 115 -33.80 46.07 34.50
C VAL A 115 -33.02 47.35 34.73
N ALA A 116 -33.74 48.44 34.95
CA ALA A 116 -33.21 49.76 35.23
C ALA A 116 -32.25 49.73 36.42
N VAL A 117 -30.95 49.89 36.16
CA VAL A 117 -29.99 50.36 37.17
C VAL A 117 -29.26 51.56 36.56
N ARG A 118 -29.17 52.59 37.40
CA ARG A 118 -28.92 54.02 37.16
C ARG A 118 -27.66 54.36 36.31
N PRO A 119 -27.63 55.57 35.73
CA PRO A 119 -26.58 56.00 34.81
C PRO A 119 -25.39 56.61 35.55
N LEU A 120 -24.18 56.25 35.13
CA LEU A 120 -23.00 57.10 35.26
C LEU A 120 -22.17 56.92 33.99
N GLU A 121 -21.95 58.06 33.34
CA GLU A 121 -21.24 58.25 32.08
C GLU A 121 -19.85 57.60 32.12
N TYR A 122 -19.45 56.98 31.01
CA TYR A 122 -18.14 57.19 30.37
C TYR A 122 -18.18 56.65 28.93
N GLN A 123 -17.73 57.48 27.99
CA GLN A 123 -17.69 57.20 26.55
C GLN A 123 -16.53 56.26 26.14
N GLN A 124 -16.75 55.55 25.03
CA GLN A 124 -15.80 54.84 24.12
C GLN A 124 -15.42 53.36 24.40
N PRO A 125 -15.02 52.59 23.37
CA PRO A 125 -15.67 52.40 22.07
C PRO A 125 -15.96 50.91 21.78
N SER A 126 -16.82 50.67 20.79
CA SER A 126 -17.28 49.36 20.29
C SER A 126 -16.14 48.41 19.90
N VAL A 127 -15.99 47.32 20.65
CA VAL A 127 -15.18 46.14 20.27
C VAL A 127 -16.11 44.93 20.17
N SER A 128 -16.70 44.68 19.00
CA SER A 128 -17.61 43.54 18.81
C SER A 128 -17.42 42.76 17.52
N SER A 129 -16.21 42.73 16.93
CA SER A 129 -15.94 41.91 15.72
C SER A 129 -14.73 40.95 15.81
N GLU A 130 -13.82 41.09 16.79
CA GLU A 130 -12.54 40.35 16.76
C GLU A 130 -12.58 38.93 17.36
N LYS A 131 -13.57 38.58 18.19
CA LYS A 131 -13.56 37.30 18.92
C LYS A 131 -13.82 36.07 18.05
N SER A 132 -14.55 36.20 16.93
CA SER A 132 -14.75 35.08 16.00
C SER A 132 -13.49 34.79 15.16
N SER A 133 -12.67 35.82 14.92
CA SER A 133 -11.41 35.72 14.18
C SER A 133 -10.37 34.91 14.96
N ALA A 134 -10.15 35.21 16.24
CA ALA A 134 -9.12 34.54 17.04
C ALA A 134 -9.34 33.02 17.20
N LEU A 135 -10.59 32.58 17.32
CA LEU A 135 -10.94 31.15 17.42
C LEU A 135 -10.76 30.43 16.07
N LYS A 136 -11.24 31.04 14.97
CA LYS A 136 -11.03 30.54 13.60
C LYS A 136 -9.55 30.49 13.25
N GLU A 137 -8.79 31.51 13.63
CA GLU A 137 -7.35 31.57 13.40
C GLU A 137 -6.60 30.51 14.22
N LYS A 138 -6.96 30.30 15.50
CA LYS A 138 -6.40 29.24 16.32
C LYS A 138 -6.71 27.84 15.75
N MET A 139 -7.90 27.66 15.18
CA MET A 139 -8.30 26.41 14.53
C MET A 139 -7.58 26.20 13.19
N MET A 140 -7.47 27.23 12.35
CA MET A 140 -6.70 27.19 11.10
C MET A 140 -5.22 26.94 11.34
N ARG A 141 -4.62 27.57 12.37
CA ARG A 141 -3.24 27.30 12.79
C ARG A 141 -3.07 25.86 13.28
N ARG A 142 -4.06 25.29 13.99
CA ARG A 142 -4.04 23.86 14.38
C ARG A 142 -4.14 22.93 13.19
N ILE A 143 -5.02 23.21 12.23
CA ILE A 143 -5.16 22.42 11.00
C ILE A 143 -3.87 22.47 10.17
N ALA A 144 -3.31 23.67 9.98
CA ALA A 144 -2.05 23.84 9.26
C ALA A 144 -0.85 23.21 9.98
N ARG A 145 -0.83 23.22 11.32
CA ARG A 145 0.20 22.52 12.10
C ARG A 145 0.05 21.00 11.96
N ASN A 146 -1.17 20.48 12.08
CA ASN A 146 -1.46 19.06 11.91
C ASN A 146 -1.17 18.59 10.47
N SER A 147 -1.44 19.40 9.45
CA SER A 147 -1.13 19.06 8.07
C SER A 147 0.38 19.01 7.82
N LYS A 148 1.15 19.94 8.41
CA LYS A 148 2.61 19.91 8.36
C LYS A 148 3.17 18.64 9.00
N ASP A 149 2.74 18.32 10.22
CA ASP A 149 3.23 17.13 10.95
C ASP A 149 2.84 15.85 10.21
N TYR A 150 1.65 15.81 9.63
CA TYR A 150 1.22 14.71 8.75
C TYR A 150 2.14 14.54 7.54
N ILE A 151 2.45 15.64 6.83
CA ILE A 151 3.35 15.60 5.67
C ILE A 151 4.76 15.15 6.08
N LYS A 152 5.29 15.65 7.20
CA LYS A 152 6.59 15.20 7.73
C LYS A 152 6.61 13.70 7.98
N ASN A 153 5.60 13.17 8.67
CA ASN A 153 5.50 11.75 8.99
C ASN A 153 5.34 10.90 7.72
N LEU A 154 4.59 11.38 6.74
CA LEU A 154 4.45 10.70 5.45
C LEU A 154 5.78 10.64 4.70
N VAL A 155 6.49 11.77 4.59
CA VAL A 155 7.81 11.84 3.94
C VAL A 155 8.78 10.89 4.64
N LEU A 156 8.84 10.91 5.97
CA LEU A 156 9.68 10.01 6.75
C LEU A 156 9.32 8.54 6.50
N GLY A 157 8.02 8.21 6.48
CA GLY A 157 7.52 6.86 6.19
C GLY A 157 7.88 6.38 4.78
N LEU A 158 7.82 7.26 3.78
CA LEU A 158 8.25 6.96 2.40
C LEU A 158 9.77 6.71 2.35
N VAL A 159 10.56 7.57 2.98
CA VAL A 159 12.03 7.42 3.02
C VAL A 159 12.41 6.11 3.74
N HIS A 160 11.76 5.77 4.86
CA HIS A 160 11.97 4.48 5.54
C HIS A 160 11.59 3.28 4.69
N LYS A 161 10.45 3.35 3.98
CA LYS A 161 9.93 2.25 3.16
C LYS A 161 10.83 1.95 1.96
N TYR A 162 11.33 2.98 1.29
CA TYR A 162 12.12 2.84 0.06
C TYR A 162 13.64 2.90 0.31
N GLY A 163 14.07 3.25 1.53
CA GLY A 163 15.46 3.34 1.96
C GLY A 163 16.18 4.58 1.41
N LYS A 164 16.15 4.76 0.08
CA LYS A 164 16.71 5.93 -0.62
C LYS A 164 15.67 6.46 -1.60
N ILE A 165 15.39 7.76 -1.53
CA ILE A 165 14.40 8.36 -2.44
C ILE A 165 14.82 9.75 -2.90
N GLY A 166 14.62 10.04 -4.19
CA GLY A 166 14.99 11.32 -4.76
C GLY A 166 14.02 12.43 -4.36
N ALA A 167 14.54 13.65 -4.21
CA ALA A 167 13.72 14.85 -3.95
C ALA A 167 12.60 15.04 -4.99
N LEU A 168 12.90 14.73 -6.27
CA LEU A 168 11.95 14.81 -7.37
C LEU A 168 10.79 13.82 -7.21
N GLN A 169 11.10 12.57 -6.85
CA GLN A 169 10.12 11.51 -6.64
C GLN A 169 9.23 11.80 -5.44
N LEU A 170 9.81 12.27 -4.33
CA LEU A 170 9.01 12.70 -3.17
C LEU A 170 8.07 13.86 -3.53
N ARG A 171 8.53 14.81 -4.34
CA ARG A 171 7.68 15.92 -4.81
C ARG A 171 6.53 15.41 -5.67
N GLU A 172 6.79 14.50 -6.59
CA GLU A 172 5.74 13.91 -7.44
C GLU A 172 4.67 13.24 -6.59
N MET A 173 5.04 12.37 -5.66
CA MET A 173 4.07 11.68 -4.80
C MET A 173 3.32 12.62 -3.86
N VAL A 174 4.03 13.51 -3.15
CA VAL A 174 3.41 14.33 -2.08
C VAL A 174 2.65 15.53 -2.64
N VAL A 175 3.15 16.15 -3.72
CA VAL A 175 2.60 17.40 -4.28
C VAL A 175 1.73 17.14 -5.50
N GLU A 176 2.22 16.40 -6.49
CA GLU A 176 1.50 16.24 -7.76
C GLU A 176 0.41 15.16 -7.66
N GLU A 177 0.70 14.01 -7.06
CA GLU A 177 -0.25 12.89 -6.92
C GLU A 177 -1.23 13.10 -5.76
N GLN A 178 -0.72 13.42 -4.57
CA GLN A 178 -1.57 13.55 -3.37
C GLN A 178 -2.08 14.97 -3.09
N GLY A 179 -1.50 16.00 -3.71
CA GLY A 179 -1.97 17.38 -3.54
C GLY A 179 -1.90 17.92 -2.10
N LEU A 180 -1.04 17.36 -1.24
CA LEU A 180 -1.06 17.66 0.20
C LEU A 180 -0.54 19.06 0.54
N CYS A 181 0.34 19.62 -0.29
CA CYS A 181 0.88 20.96 -0.11
C CYS A 181 1.37 21.55 -1.44
N SER A 182 1.66 22.86 -1.46
CA SER A 182 2.30 23.50 -2.61
C SER A 182 3.77 23.10 -2.74
N LYS A 183 4.34 23.22 -3.94
CA LYS A 183 5.78 23.01 -4.21
C LYS A 183 6.68 23.80 -3.25
N SER A 184 6.33 25.06 -2.97
CA SER A 184 7.08 25.91 -2.04
C SER A 184 7.02 25.42 -0.60
N THR A 185 5.86 24.94 -0.16
CA THR A 185 5.67 24.40 1.19
C THR A 185 6.43 23.09 1.35
N PHE A 186 6.40 22.24 0.33
CA PHE A 186 7.12 20.97 0.30
C PHE A 186 8.63 21.15 0.53
N TYR A 187 9.30 22.03 -0.23
CA TYR A 187 10.74 22.25 -0.06
C TYR A 187 11.10 22.85 1.31
N ARG A 188 10.25 23.74 1.86
CA ARG A 188 10.44 24.26 3.23
C ARG A 188 10.33 23.16 4.28
N ILE A 189 9.41 22.21 4.10
CA ILE A 189 9.26 21.07 5.01
C ILE A 189 10.49 20.18 4.94
N LEU A 190 11.03 19.89 3.75
CA LEU A 190 12.26 19.09 3.62
C LEU A 190 13.46 19.76 4.29
N GLU A 191 13.64 21.07 4.08
CA GLU A 191 14.70 21.85 4.73
C GLU A 191 14.55 21.85 6.26
N GLU A 192 13.31 21.90 6.76
CA GLU A 192 13.03 21.79 8.20
C GLU A 192 13.37 20.40 8.74
N MET A 193 13.01 19.33 8.02
CA MET A 193 13.32 17.95 8.41
C MET A 193 14.83 17.64 8.36
N GLU A 194 15.57 18.27 7.45
CA GLU A 194 17.04 18.21 7.41
C GLU A 194 17.65 18.92 8.63
N LYS A 195 17.13 20.10 9.00
CA LYS A 195 17.55 20.83 10.20
C LYS A 195 17.21 20.10 11.51
N GLU A 196 16.12 19.33 11.52
CA GLU A 196 15.70 18.47 12.63
C GLU A 196 16.44 17.11 12.65
N GLU A 197 17.41 16.90 11.76
CA GLU A 197 18.17 15.64 11.60
C GLU A 197 17.28 14.40 11.37
N SER A 198 16.03 14.61 10.96
CA SER A 198 15.09 13.52 10.66
C SER A 198 15.34 12.90 9.28
N LEU A 199 15.98 13.66 8.39
CA LEU A 199 16.43 13.21 7.07
C LEU A 199 17.91 13.55 6.87
N GLN A 200 18.65 12.61 6.29
CA GLN A 200 20.01 12.85 5.83
C GLN A 200 20.01 13.04 4.31
N VAL A 201 20.70 14.07 3.85
CA VAL A 201 20.90 14.33 2.42
C VAL A 201 22.14 13.60 1.94
N ALA A 202 21.94 12.57 1.14
CA ALA A 202 23.00 11.95 0.34
C ALA A 202 22.99 12.60 -1.04
N SER A 203 24.02 13.38 -1.36
CA SER A 203 24.20 13.88 -2.73
C SER A 203 24.74 12.75 -3.61
N ASP A 204 23.91 12.29 -4.55
CA ASP A 204 24.34 11.38 -5.61
C ASP A 204 24.54 12.19 -6.90
N GLY A 205 25.62 12.98 -6.92
CA GLY A 205 25.97 13.85 -8.04
C GLY A 205 24.99 15.02 -8.24
N LYS A 206 24.24 15.03 -9.35
CA LYS A 206 23.30 16.12 -9.71
C LYS A 206 21.96 16.06 -8.96
N HIS A 207 21.69 14.99 -8.22
CA HIS A 207 20.38 14.76 -7.60
C HIS A 207 20.49 14.63 -6.08
N THR A 208 19.57 15.32 -5.39
CA THR A 208 19.41 15.22 -3.94
C THR A 208 18.63 13.95 -3.61
N VAL A 209 19.25 13.03 -2.87
CA VAL A 209 18.63 11.80 -2.37
C VAL A 209 18.48 11.91 -0.85
N TYR A 210 17.32 11.55 -0.34
CA TYR A 210 17.04 11.52 1.10
C TYR A 210 17.12 10.09 1.62
N VAL A 211 17.77 9.95 2.77
CA VAL A 211 17.91 8.70 3.53
C VAL A 211 17.43 8.96 4.96
N ALA A 212 16.78 7.97 5.58
CA ALA A 212 16.34 8.10 6.96
C ALA A 212 17.58 8.18 7.87
N ALA A 213 17.57 9.10 8.83
CA ALA A 213 18.62 9.15 9.84
C ALA A 213 18.56 7.87 10.69
N ALA A 214 19.72 7.29 10.99
CA ALA A 214 19.80 6.17 11.92
C ALA A 214 19.33 6.65 13.30
N GLN A 215 18.24 6.09 13.81
CA GLN A 215 17.80 6.34 15.18
C GLN A 215 18.89 5.81 16.14
N HIS A 216 19.53 6.71 16.88
CA HIS A 216 20.37 6.38 18.03
C HIS A 216 19.51 6.24 19.29
#